data_AF-A0A259HCW3-F1
#
_entry.id   AF-A0A259HCW3-F1
#
_cell.length_a   1.000
_cell.length_b   1.000
_cell.length_c   1.000
_cell.angle_alpha   90.00
_cell.angle_beta   90.00
_cell.angle_gamma   90.00
#
_symmetry.space_group_name_H-M   'P 1'
#
loop_
_entity.id
_entity.type
_entity.pdbx_description
1 polymer ?
#
loop_
_entity_poly.entity_id
_entity_poly.type
_entity_poly.pdbx_seq_one_letter_code
_entity_poly.pdbx_strand_id
1 'polypeptide(L)'
;PVGVPKTGFMIESMVTAVAANLKQLHEGKEPTHEATWNAICLADFGDGGVAFVAQPQIPPRNLNWSSSGKWVHVAKIGFEKYFLHKVRRGTSEPFYEKLAMHALGIRKLRFK
;
A
#
# COMPACT_ATOMS: atom_id res chain seq x y z
N PRO A 1 10.12 -23.16 7.90
CA PRO A 1 9.99 -22.10 6.88
C PRO A 1 8.96 -21.03 7.29
N VAL A 2 9.41 -19.80 7.54
CA VAL A 2 8.51 -18.66 7.80
C VAL A 2 8.10 -18.02 6.47
N GLY A 3 6.80 -17.88 6.23
CA GLY A 3 6.26 -17.30 5.00
C GLY A 3 6.38 -15.77 4.97
N VAL A 4 6.50 -15.19 3.77
CA VAL A 4 6.49 -13.74 3.56
C VAL A 4 5.05 -13.21 3.70
N PRO A 5 4.77 -12.21 4.56
CA PRO A 5 3.43 -11.66 4.72
C PRO A 5 2.99 -10.88 3.47
N LYS A 6 1.68 -10.81 3.20
CA LYS A 6 1.14 -10.02 2.09
C LYS A 6 0.31 -8.88 2.68
N THR A 7 0.95 -7.73 2.87
CA THR A 7 0.32 -6.58 3.55
C THR A 7 -0.73 -5.91 2.66
N GLY A 8 -1.62 -5.11 3.26
CA GLY A 8 -2.70 -4.42 2.53
C GLY A 8 -2.19 -3.56 1.38
N PHE A 9 -1.15 -2.74 1.61
CA PHE A 9 -0.54 -1.93 0.55
C PHE A 9 -0.03 -2.78 -0.62
N MET A 10 0.60 -3.92 -0.32
CA MET A 10 1.11 -4.83 -1.34
C MET A 10 -0.03 -5.44 -2.17
N ILE A 11 -1.13 -5.82 -1.52
CA ILE A 11 -2.32 -6.35 -2.20
C ILE A 11 -2.96 -5.27 -3.09
N GLU A 12 -3.08 -4.04 -2.61
CA GLU A 12 -3.61 -2.93 -3.42
C GLU A 12 -2.73 -2.67 -4.67
N SER A 13 -1.41 -2.73 -4.53
CA SER A 13 -0.48 -2.62 -5.66
C SER A 13 -0.65 -3.76 -6.67
N MET A 14 -0.78 -5.00 -6.20
CA MET A 14 -1.03 -6.17 -7.05
C MET A 14 -2.33 -6.04 -7.85
N VAL A 15 -3.43 -5.73 -7.17
CA VAL A 15 -4.74 -5.60 -7.82
C VAL A 15 -4.74 -4.45 -8.83
N THR A 16 -4.05 -3.35 -8.52
CA THR A 16 -3.88 -2.23 -9.45
C THR A 16 -3.12 -2.64 -10.72
N ALA A 17 -2.02 -3.38 -10.57
CA ALA A 17 -1.24 -3.87 -11.71
C ALA A 17 -2.06 -4.85 -12.57
N VAL A 18 -2.78 -5.78 -11.93
CA VAL A 18 -3.66 -6.72 -12.62
C VAL A 18 -4.75 -5.99 -13.41
N ALA A 19 -5.43 -5.02 -12.80
CA ALA A 19 -6.49 -4.26 -13.47
C ALA A 19 -5.95 -3.48 -14.69
N ALA A 20 -4.79 -2.83 -14.56
CA ALA A 20 -4.15 -2.11 -15.66
C ALA A 20 -3.72 -3.04 -16.81
N ASN A 21 -3.17 -4.20 -16.48
CA ASN A 21 -2.76 -5.20 -17.47
C ASN A 21 -3.94 -5.86 -18.17
N LEU A 22 -5.05 -6.13 -17.45
CA LEU A 22 -6.28 -6.64 -18.07
C LEU A 22 -6.83 -5.68 -19.11
N LYS A 23 -6.77 -4.37 -18.84
CA LYS A 23 -7.12 -3.35 -19.84
C LYS A 23 -6.22 -3.42 -21.08
N GLN A 24 -4.90 -3.57 -20.91
CA GLN A 24 -3.96 -3.72 -22.03
C GLN A 24 -4.26 -4.97 -22.86
N LEU A 25 -4.52 -6.09 -22.21
CA LEU A 25 -4.88 -7.34 -22.88
C LEU A 25 -6.18 -7.20 -23.68
N HIS A 26 -7.18 -6.52 -23.13
CA HIS A 26 -8.43 -6.23 -23.83
C HIS A 26 -8.22 -5.32 -25.07
N GLU A 27 -7.22 -4.45 -25.03
CA GLU A 27 -6.80 -3.60 -26.16
C GLU A 27 -5.82 -4.30 -27.13
N GLY A 28 -5.53 -5.60 -26.95
CA GLY A 28 -4.60 -6.35 -27.78
C GLY A 28 -3.12 -5.99 -27.56
N LYS A 29 -2.79 -5.36 -26.43
CA LYS A 29 -1.42 -4.96 -26.06
C LYS A 29 -0.82 -5.95 -25.06
N GLU A 30 0.51 -6.01 -25.01
CA GLU A 30 1.20 -6.76 -23.96
C GLU A 30 1.05 -6.11 -22.57
N PRO A 31 0.95 -6.92 -21.50
CA PRO A 31 0.87 -6.42 -20.13
C PRO A 31 2.22 -5.87 -19.66
N THR A 32 2.25 -4.60 -19.24
CA THR A 32 3.50 -3.90 -18.89
C THR A 32 3.59 -3.39 -17.46
N HIS A 33 2.55 -3.55 -16.65
CA HIS A 33 2.48 -2.97 -15.30
C HIS A 33 2.93 -3.97 -14.23
N GLU A 34 3.90 -3.57 -13.41
CA GLU A 34 4.39 -4.35 -12.26
C GLU A 34 4.05 -3.64 -10.95
N ALA A 35 3.55 -4.40 -9.98
CA ALA A 35 3.30 -3.92 -8.62
C ALA A 35 4.61 -3.62 -7.87
N THR A 36 4.59 -2.61 -7.00
CA THR A 36 5.68 -2.39 -6.04
C THR A 36 5.53 -3.27 -4.81
N TRP A 37 6.66 -3.79 -4.36
CA TRP A 37 6.74 -4.65 -3.18
C TRP A 37 7.06 -3.83 -1.93
N ASN A 38 6.25 -2.83 -1.60
CA ASN A 38 6.44 -2.05 -0.37
C ASN A 38 5.52 -2.58 0.73
N ALA A 39 5.94 -2.42 1.99
CA ALA A 39 5.12 -2.72 3.15
C ALA A 39 4.95 -1.47 4.01
N ILE A 40 3.69 -1.15 4.34
CA ILE A 40 3.30 -0.20 5.37
C ILE A 40 2.42 -0.93 6.34
N CYS A 41 2.73 -0.86 7.62
CA CYS A 41 1.94 -1.50 8.65
C CYS A 41 1.87 -0.63 9.90
N LEU A 42 0.69 -0.62 10.50
CA LEU A 42 0.41 0.01 11.77
C LEU A 42 0.00 -1.10 12.75
N ALA A 43 0.85 -1.33 13.74
CA ALA A 43 0.59 -2.19 14.89
C ALA A 43 0.08 -1.32 16.05
N ASP A 44 -1.15 -1.55 16.48
CA ASP A 44 -1.83 -0.77 17.50
C ASP A 44 -1.93 -1.60 18.80
N PHE A 45 -1.60 -0.98 19.93
CA PHE A 45 -1.57 -1.60 21.25
C PHE A 45 -2.61 -1.00 22.22
N GLY A 46 -3.49 -0.12 21.74
CA GLY A 46 -4.59 0.46 22.51
C GLY A 46 -4.34 1.92 22.90
N ASP A 47 -3.25 2.21 23.62
CA ASP A 47 -2.87 3.58 24.01
C ASP A 47 -1.59 4.07 23.31
N GLY A 48 -1.04 3.24 22.41
CA GLY A 48 0.19 3.44 21.66
C GLY A 48 0.28 2.48 20.48
N GLY A 49 1.37 2.55 19.72
CA GLY A 49 1.61 1.60 18.64
C GLY A 49 2.94 1.82 17.94
N VAL A 50 3.20 1.00 16.93
CA VAL A 50 4.38 1.06 16.07
C VAL A 50 3.95 1.08 14.60
N ALA A 51 4.42 2.08 13.87
CA ALA A 51 4.34 2.14 12.42
C ALA A 51 5.67 1.65 11.83
N PHE A 52 5.60 0.82 10.79
CA PHE A 52 6.78 0.41 10.03
C PHE A 52 6.56 0.55 8.53
N VAL A 53 7.59 1.03 7.85
CA VAL A 53 7.65 1.20 6.40
C VAL A 53 8.90 0.50 5.89
N ALA A 54 8.72 -0.47 4.99
CA ALA A 54 9.79 -1.23 4.35
C ALA A 54 9.66 -1.15 2.83
N GLN A 55 10.71 -0.66 2.17
CA GLN A 55 10.77 -0.54 0.71
C GLN A 55 12.12 -1.04 0.19
N PRO A 56 12.16 -2.12 -0.59
CA PRO A 56 11.13 -3.17 -0.71
C PRO A 56 10.91 -3.95 0.60
N GLN A 57 9.82 -4.71 0.67
CA GLN A 57 9.48 -5.58 1.79
C GLN A 57 10.51 -6.71 1.95
N ILE A 58 10.89 -7.35 0.83
CA ILE A 58 11.90 -8.40 0.76
C ILE A 58 13.28 -7.75 0.70
N PRO A 59 14.24 -8.12 1.58
CA PRO A 59 15.60 -7.58 1.55
C PRO A 59 16.32 -7.85 0.21
N PRO A 60 17.32 -7.03 -0.16
CA PRO A 60 17.83 -5.83 0.53
C PRO A 60 16.90 -4.61 0.40
N ARG A 61 16.79 -3.81 1.47
CA ARG A 61 15.84 -2.69 1.55
C ARG A 61 16.53 -1.34 1.29
N ASN A 62 15.88 -0.48 0.50
CA ASN A 62 16.27 0.92 0.30
C ASN A 62 15.81 1.80 1.48
N LEU A 63 14.63 1.51 2.04
CA LEU A 63 14.07 2.19 3.19
C LEU A 63 13.60 1.15 4.21
N ASN A 64 14.05 1.30 5.46
CA ASN A 64 13.56 0.54 6.60
C ASN A 64 13.37 1.50 7.77
N TRP A 65 12.16 2.04 7.90
CA TRP A 65 11.83 3.03 8.91
C TRP A 65 10.77 2.50 9.86
N SER A 66 10.91 2.83 11.13
CA SER A 66 9.89 2.56 12.14
C SER A 66 9.78 3.72 13.10
N SER A 67 8.58 3.94 13.63
CA SER A 67 8.31 4.93 14.65
C SER A 67 7.22 4.45 15.57
N SER A 68 7.35 4.76 16.85
CA SER A 68 6.39 4.41 17.89
C SER A 68 5.75 5.65 18.48
N GLY A 69 4.55 5.46 19.04
CA GLY A 69 3.87 6.49 19.82
C GLY A 69 2.35 6.41 19.75
N LYS A 70 1.69 7.26 20.54
CA LYS A 70 0.22 7.35 20.63
C LYS A 70 -0.45 7.71 19.31
N TRP A 71 0.27 8.43 18.45
CA TRP A 71 -0.22 8.82 17.13
C TRP A 71 -0.53 7.60 16.23
N VAL A 72 0.13 6.46 16.45
CA VAL A 72 -0.11 5.24 15.66
C VAL A 72 -1.50 4.68 15.92
N HIS A 73 -1.97 4.70 17.16
CA HIS A 73 -3.33 4.29 17.53
C HIS A 73 -4.38 5.14 16.77
N VAL A 74 -4.21 6.46 16.82
CA VAL A 74 -5.11 7.39 16.11
C VAL A 74 -5.04 7.17 14.59
N ALA A 75 -3.85 6.95 14.04
CA ALA A 75 -3.67 6.66 12.62
C ALA A 75 -4.36 5.36 12.20
N LYS A 76 -4.32 4.31 13.05
CA LYS A 76 -4.99 3.04 12.81
C LYS A 76 -6.52 3.21 12.72
N ILE A 77 -7.12 3.91 13.69
CA ILE A 77 -8.56 4.20 13.71
C ILE A 77 -8.95 5.03 12.47
N GLY A 78 -8.16 6.05 12.13
CA GLY A 78 -8.39 6.89 10.96
C GLY A 78 -8.38 6.08 9.67
N PHE A 79 -7.38 5.20 9.50
CA PHE A 79 -7.27 4.32 8.34
C PHE A 79 -8.45 3.36 8.22
N GLU A 80 -8.90 2.75 9.32
CA GLU A 80 -10.06 1.85 9.31
C GLU A 80 -11.33 2.53 8.80
N LYS A 81 -11.67 3.69 9.39
CA LYS A 81 -12.84 4.48 8.97
C LYS A 81 -12.75 4.88 7.50
N TYR A 82 -11.57 5.33 7.08
CA TYR A 82 -11.30 5.70 5.70
C TYR A 82 -11.48 4.51 4.74
N PHE A 83 -10.89 3.36 5.05
CA PHE A 83 -10.92 2.19 4.20
C PHE A 83 -12.35 1.64 4.06
N LEU A 84 -13.10 1.53 5.16
CA LEU A 84 -14.50 1.10 5.10
C LEU A 84 -15.38 2.07 4.32
N HIS A 85 -15.16 3.38 4.49
CA HIS A 85 -15.86 4.41 3.71
C HIS A 85 -15.56 4.32 2.22
N LYS A 86 -14.29 4.06 1.87
CA LYS A 86 -13.83 3.83 0.49
C LYS A 86 -14.55 2.64 -0.13
N VAL A 87 -14.60 1.50 0.57
CA VAL A 87 -15.30 0.28 0.12
C VAL A 87 -16.79 0.54 -0.11
N ARG A 88 -17.46 1.23 0.83
CA ARG A 88 -18.89 1.56 0.71
C ARG A 88 -19.21 2.49 -0.48
N ARG A 89 -18.27 3.37 -0.85
CA ARG A 89 -18.43 4.26 -2.01
C ARG A 89 -18.08 3.60 -3.36
N GLY A 90 -17.51 2.39 -3.35
CA GLY A 90 -17.11 1.69 -4.58
C GLY A 90 -15.95 2.36 -5.34
N THR A 91 -15.19 3.24 -4.69
CA THR A 91 -14.06 3.94 -5.32
C THR A 91 -12.75 3.29 -4.87
N SER A 92 -11.92 2.78 -5.77
CA SER A 92 -10.66 2.11 -5.41
C SER A 92 -9.55 3.08 -4.99
N GLU A 93 -9.49 4.27 -5.59
CA GLU A 93 -8.45 5.25 -5.30
C GLU A 93 -8.99 6.68 -5.50
N PRO A 94 -9.27 7.43 -4.43
CA PRO A 94 -9.53 8.86 -4.56
C PRO A 94 -8.27 9.55 -5.09
N PHE A 95 -8.42 10.50 -6.01
CA PHE A 95 -7.30 11.26 -6.60
C PHE A 95 -6.30 11.80 -5.56
N TYR A 96 -6.81 12.24 -4.40
CA TYR A 96 -6.00 12.73 -3.29
C TYR A 96 -5.09 11.67 -2.64
N GLU A 97 -5.50 10.40 -2.60
CA GLU A 97 -4.68 9.31 -2.08
C GLU A 97 -3.48 9.08 -3.01
N LYS A 98 -3.73 9.01 -4.32
CA LYS A 98 -2.67 8.88 -5.32
C LYS A 98 -1.67 10.02 -5.24
N LEU A 99 -2.14 11.26 -5.04
CA LEU A 99 -1.30 12.45 -4.91
C LEU A 99 -0.48 12.45 -3.61
N ALA A 100 -1.09 12.13 -2.48
CA ALA A 100 -0.40 12.04 -1.19
C ALA A 100 0.66 10.93 -1.17
N MET A 101 0.34 9.77 -1.73
CA MET A 101 1.27 8.65 -1.84
C MET A 101 2.42 8.93 -2.81
N HIS A 102 2.15 9.62 -3.91
CA HIS A 102 3.20 10.13 -4.82
C HIS A 102 4.14 11.10 -4.12
N ALA A 103 3.60 12.05 -3.33
CA ALA A 103 4.39 13.02 -2.58
C ALA A 103 5.29 12.36 -1.52
N LEU A 104 4.84 11.24 -0.93
CA LEU A 104 5.59 10.44 0.02
C LEU A 104 6.56 9.43 -0.63
N GLY A 105 6.69 9.43 -1.97
CA GLY A 105 7.57 8.52 -2.70
C GLY A 105 7.10 7.05 -2.73
N ILE A 106 5.89 6.76 -2.23
CA ILE A 106 5.33 5.41 -2.17
C ILE A 106 4.38 5.21 -3.35
N ARG A 107 4.90 4.69 -4.47
CA ARG A 107 4.07 4.36 -5.64
C ARG A 107 3.59 2.91 -5.58
N LYS A 108 2.39 2.65 -6.12
CA LYS A 108 1.82 1.28 -6.25
C LYS A 108 2.40 0.48 -7.43
N LEU A 109 2.83 1.16 -8.49
CA LEU A 109 3.43 0.54 -9.67
C LEU A 109 4.91 0.93 -9.79
N ARG A 110 5.76 0.01 -10.28
CA ARG A 110 7.17 0.27 -10.51
C ARG A 110 7.36 1.27 -11.65
N PHE A 111 8.45 2.04 -11.57
CA PHE A 111 8.90 2.87 -12.68
C PHE A 111 9.44 1.99 -13.80
N LYS A 112 9.14 2.36 -15.05
CA LYS A 112 10.03 2.10 -16.18
C LYS A 112 11.08 3.19 -16.21
#